data_AF-A0AA39VZ67-F1
#
_entry.id   AF-A0AA39VZ67-F1
#
_cell.length_a   1.000
_cell.length_b   1.000
_cell.length_c   1.000
_cell.angle_alpha   90.00
_cell.angle_beta   90.00
_cell.angle_gamma   90.00
#
_symmetry.space_group_name_H-M   'P 1'
#
loop_
_entity.id
_entity.type
_entity.pdbx_description
1 polymer ?
#
loop_
_entity_poly.entity_id
_entity_poly.type
_entity_poly.pdbx_seq_one_letter_code
_entity_poly.pdbx_strand_id
1 'polypeptide(L)'
;MSEEFDALIRNDTWDLVPSHPSQNTVGCKWVFRIKRSRDGSISKYKARLVAKGFHQRPGVDYTDTFSPVVKTTTIRVLLSIAVSRGWSLRQLDVNNAFLQGHLDESVFMAQPPGFVDPAVPLHVCHLKKAIYGLKQAPRAWYNELR
;
A
#
# COMPACT_ATOMS: atom_id res chain seq x y z
N MET A 1 2.62 -1.23 15.61
CA MET A 1 3.21 -1.96 14.47
C MET A 1 2.45 -3.25 14.24
N SER A 2 2.16 -4.02 15.29
CA SER A 2 1.39 -5.27 15.22
C SER A 2 0.06 -5.14 14.47
N GLU A 3 -0.78 -4.14 14.79
CA GLU A 3 -2.05 -3.94 14.04
C GLU A 3 -1.88 -3.89 12.51
N GLU A 4 -0.83 -3.23 12.03
CA GLU A 4 -0.54 -3.13 10.59
C GLU A 4 0.04 -4.45 10.06
N PHE A 5 0.95 -5.07 10.81
CA PHE A 5 1.53 -6.37 10.47
C PHE A 5 0.44 -7.45 10.36
N ASP A 6 -0.46 -7.52 11.35
CA ASP A 6 -1.59 -8.45 11.37
C ASP A 6 -2.56 -8.18 10.22
N ALA A 7 -2.72 -6.92 9.79
CA ALA A 7 -3.47 -6.62 8.58
C ALA A 7 -2.78 -7.17 7.32
N LEU A 8 -1.45 -7.05 7.22
CA LEU A 8 -0.69 -7.58 6.08
C LEU A 8 -0.80 -9.11 6.01
N ILE A 9 -0.64 -9.80 7.14
CA ILE A 9 -0.78 -11.27 7.21
C ILE A 9 -2.20 -11.70 6.87
N ARG A 10 -3.23 -11.05 7.43
CA ARG A 10 -4.64 -11.38 7.13
C ARG A 10 -5.04 -11.16 5.68
N ASN A 11 -4.41 -10.21 4.99
CA ASN A 11 -4.64 -9.97 3.56
C ASN A 11 -3.76 -10.86 2.66
N ASP A 12 -3.03 -11.81 3.24
CA ASP A 12 -2.15 -12.72 2.52
C ASP A 12 -1.16 -11.93 1.61
N THR A 13 -0.55 -10.89 2.17
CA THR A 13 0.19 -9.90 1.38
C THR A 13 1.43 -10.50 0.72
N TRP A 14 2.05 -11.51 1.32
CA TRP A 14 3.27 -12.13 0.82
C TRP A 14 3.43 -13.56 1.31
N ASP A 15 4.26 -14.32 0.60
CA ASP A 15 4.81 -15.59 1.07
C ASP A 15 6.28 -15.42 1.46
N LEU A 16 6.73 -16.11 2.50
CA LEU A 16 8.16 -16.16 2.84
C LEU A 16 8.86 -17.22 1.97
N VAL A 17 9.89 -16.79 1.24
CA VAL A 17 10.64 -17.67 0.33
C VAL A 17 12.15 -17.49 0.53
N PRO A 18 12.98 -18.51 0.21
CA PRO A 18 14.42 -18.39 0.24
C PRO A 18 14.90 -17.23 -0.64
N SER A 19 15.90 -16.48 -0.17
CA SER A 19 16.49 -15.42 -0.98
C SER A 19 17.36 -16.00 -2.10
N HIS A 20 17.29 -15.43 -3.31
CA HIS A 20 18.11 -15.79 -4.45
C HIS A 20 19.05 -14.64 -4.86
N PRO A 21 20.35 -14.88 -5.14
CA PRO A 21 21.31 -13.82 -5.46
C PRO A 21 20.97 -12.97 -6.68
N SER A 22 20.21 -13.51 -7.64
CA SER A 22 19.83 -12.81 -8.87
C SER A 22 18.61 -11.89 -8.72
N GLN A 23 17.89 -11.95 -7.60
CA GLN A 23 16.68 -11.17 -7.41
C GLN A 23 16.97 -9.80 -6.78
N ASN A 24 16.25 -8.77 -7.20
CA ASN A 24 16.30 -7.48 -6.53
C ASN A 24 15.45 -7.54 -5.25
N THR A 25 16.08 -7.39 -4.08
CA THR A 25 15.36 -7.36 -2.81
C THR A 25 15.10 -5.91 -2.39
N VAL A 26 13.83 -5.50 -2.44
CA VAL A 26 13.37 -4.18 -2.04
C VAL A 26 13.40 -4.08 -0.51
N GLY A 27 14.02 -3.04 0.04
CA GLY A 27 13.99 -2.82 1.48
C GLY A 27 12.62 -2.30 1.92
N CYS A 28 12.32 -2.34 3.22
CA CYS A 28 11.13 -1.70 3.78
C CYS A 28 11.46 -0.90 5.04
N LYS A 29 10.52 -0.08 5.50
CA LYS A 29 10.63 0.67 6.75
C LYS A 29 9.26 0.93 7.37
N TRP A 30 9.24 1.13 8.68
CA TRP A 30 8.07 1.61 9.38
C TRP A 30 7.97 3.14 9.31
N VAL A 31 6.80 3.64 8.95
CA VAL A 31 6.47 5.08 9.00
C VAL A 31 5.42 5.30 10.08
N PHE A 32 5.74 6.18 11.02
CA PHE A 32 4.90 6.49 12.16
C PHE A 32 4.22 7.86 12.00
N ARG A 33 2.95 7.94 12.43
CA ARG A 33 2.19 9.19 12.45
C ARG A 33 1.25 9.23 13.64
N ILE A 34 1.32 10.29 14.42
CA ILE A 34 0.33 10.59 15.45
C ILE A 34 -0.87 11.26 14.78
N LYS A 35 -2.06 10.69 14.97
CA LYS A 35 -3.33 11.31 14.62
C LYS A 35 -3.87 12.03 15.85
N ARG A 36 -4.30 13.28 15.65
CA ARG A 36 -4.88 14.13 16.69
C ARG A 36 -6.33 14.44 16.35
N SER A 37 -7.15 14.54 17.38
CA SER A 37 -8.52 15.03 17.33
C SER A 37 -8.52 16.56 17.12
N ARG A 38 -9.70 17.13 16.85
CA ARG A 38 -9.84 18.59 16.64
C ARG A 38 -9.46 19.42 17.87
N ASP A 39 -9.65 18.85 19.06
CA ASP A 39 -9.27 19.43 20.36
C ASP A 39 -7.77 19.31 20.67
N GLY A 40 -6.97 18.70 19.79
CA GLY A 40 -5.54 18.49 19.96
C GLY A 40 -5.15 17.21 20.71
N SER A 41 -6.10 16.48 21.28
CA SER A 41 -5.84 15.19 21.94
C SER A 41 -5.35 14.13 20.96
N ILE A 42 -4.58 13.15 21.44
CA ILE A 42 -4.08 12.06 20.60
C ILE A 42 -5.21 11.07 20.36
N SER A 43 -5.61 10.90 19.11
CA SER A 43 -6.67 9.96 18.73
C SER A 43 -6.13 8.59 18.35
N LYS A 44 -4.96 8.51 17.68
CA LYS A 44 -4.35 7.23 17.30
C LYS A 44 -2.85 7.36 17.02
N TYR A 45 -2.07 6.38 17.46
CA TYR A 45 -0.71 6.15 16.98
C TYR A 45 -0.77 5.23 15.75
N LYS A 46 -0.45 5.76 14.57
CA LYS A 46 -0.49 4.98 13.32
C LYS A 46 0.91 4.57 12.91
N ALA A 47 1.10 3.28 12.63
CA ALA A 47 2.28 2.75 11.96
C ALA A 47 1.87 2.22 10.59
N ARG A 48 2.75 2.34 9.60
CA ARG A 48 2.59 1.70 8.29
C ARG A 48 3.89 1.07 7.86
N LEU A 49 3.82 -0.13 7.30
CA LEU A 49 4.95 -0.70 6.60
C LEU A 49 5.00 -0.11 5.19
N VAL A 50 6.17 0.39 4.80
CA VAL A 50 6.36 1.06 3.51
C VAL A 50 7.56 0.44 2.81
N ALA A 51 7.36 -0.10 1.61
CA ALA A 51 8.43 -0.50 0.72
C ALA A 51 9.28 0.71 0.34
N LYS A 52 10.60 0.52 0.26
CA LYS A 52 11.54 1.49 -0.28
C LYS A 52 11.46 1.42 -1.81
N GLY A 53 10.39 1.92 -2.42
CA GLY A 53 10.19 1.86 -3.88
C GLY A 53 11.28 2.53 -4.71
N PHE A 54 12.13 3.36 -4.11
CA PHE A 54 13.34 3.88 -4.78
C PHE A 54 14.44 2.82 -4.96
N HIS A 55 14.34 1.65 -4.31
CA HIS A 55 15.15 0.46 -4.61
C HIS A 55 14.60 -0.38 -5.78
N GLN A 56 13.37 -0.11 -6.24
CA GLN A 56 12.79 -0.84 -7.37
C GLN A 56 13.40 -0.38 -8.70
N ARG A 57 13.61 -1.33 -9.59
CA ARG A 57 14.20 -1.17 -10.92
C ARG A 57 13.11 -1.33 -11.99
N PRO A 58 12.93 -0.34 -12.89
CA PRO A 58 12.01 -0.49 -14.01
C PRO A 58 12.42 -1.66 -14.91
N GLY A 59 11.43 -2.41 -15.41
CA GLY A 59 11.64 -3.62 -16.21
C GLY A 59 12.05 -4.87 -15.41
N VAL A 60 12.22 -4.74 -14.09
CA VAL A 60 12.48 -5.88 -13.18
C VAL A 60 11.37 -5.99 -12.15
N ASP A 61 11.17 -4.93 -11.34
CA ASP A 61 10.20 -4.95 -10.24
C ASP A 61 8.86 -4.28 -10.59
N TYR A 62 8.81 -3.61 -11.74
CA TYR A 62 7.60 -2.97 -12.28
C TYR A 62 7.79 -2.62 -13.76
N THR A 63 6.69 -2.63 -14.51
CA THR A 63 6.67 -2.21 -15.92
C THR A 63 5.95 -0.87 -16.10
N ASP A 64 4.73 -0.75 -15.56
CA ASP A 64 3.92 0.45 -15.65
C ASP A 64 3.47 0.91 -14.26
N THR A 65 3.49 2.21 -14.05
CA THR A 65 3.14 2.85 -12.77
C THR A 65 1.95 3.78 -12.90
N PHE A 66 1.50 4.05 -14.13
CA PHE A 66 0.43 5.00 -14.36
C PHE A 66 -0.88 4.46 -13.79
N SER A 67 -1.52 5.31 -12.97
CA SER A 67 -2.87 5.13 -12.46
C SER A 67 -3.62 6.44 -12.65
N PRO A 68 -4.83 6.43 -13.24
CA PRO A 68 -5.60 7.65 -13.38
C PRO A 68 -5.98 8.21 -12.01
N VAL A 69 -5.93 9.54 -11.89
CA VAL A 69 -6.36 10.27 -10.69
C VAL A 69 -7.40 11.30 -11.10
N VAL A 70 -8.52 11.34 -10.37
CA VAL A 70 -9.57 12.32 -10.61
C VAL A 70 -9.06 13.74 -10.34
N LYS A 71 -9.36 14.67 -11.24
CA LYS A 71 -9.00 16.09 -11.07
C LYS A 71 -9.95 16.75 -10.08
N THR A 72 -9.42 17.63 -9.23
CA THR A 72 -10.22 18.41 -8.26
C THR A 72 -11.33 19.22 -8.94
N THR A 73 -11.12 19.71 -10.16
CA THR A 73 -12.16 20.41 -10.93
C THR A 73 -13.35 19.51 -11.24
N THR A 74 -13.12 18.25 -11.61
CA THR A 74 -14.20 17.27 -11.83
C THR A 74 -15.00 17.03 -10.55
N ILE A 75 -14.31 16.86 -9.41
CA ILE A 75 -14.97 16.71 -8.10
C ILE A 75 -15.85 17.93 -7.81
N ARG A 76 -15.31 19.15 -7.96
CA ARG A 76 -16.07 20.39 -7.71
C ARG A 76 -17.30 20.51 -8.59
N VAL A 77 -17.19 20.21 -9.88
CA VAL A 77 -18.33 20.25 -10.81
C VAL A 77 -19.42 19.27 -10.37
N LEU A 78 -19.06 18.02 -10.04
CA LEU A 78 -20.03 17.03 -9.56
C LEU A 78 -20.73 17.46 -8.27
N LEU A 79 -19.97 18.01 -7.31
CA LEU A 79 -20.53 18.53 -6.08
C LEU A 79 -21.48 19.72 -6.32
N SER A 80 -21.11 20.67 -7.19
CA SER A 80 -21.98 21.80 -7.55
C SER A 80 -23.29 21.35 -8.20
N ILE A 81 -23.23 20.35 -9.09
CA ILE A 81 -24.42 19.77 -9.70
C ILE A 81 -25.30 19.14 -8.62
N ALA A 82 -24.72 18.30 -7.75
CA ALA A 82 -25.46 17.63 -6.69
C ALA A 82 -26.18 18.63 -5.77
N VAL A 83 -25.49 19.71 -5.36
CA VAL A 83 -26.11 20.79 -4.57
C VAL A 83 -27.22 21.49 -5.34
N SER A 84 -26.99 21.88 -6.60
CA SER A 84 -28.00 22.59 -7.40
C SER A 84 -29.26 21.77 -7.68
N ARG A 85 -29.14 20.44 -7.71
CA ARG A 85 -30.23 19.50 -7.97
C ARG A 85 -30.83 18.89 -6.70
N GLY A 86 -30.34 19.25 -5.52
CA GLY A 86 -30.77 18.66 -4.25
C GLY A 86 -30.47 17.15 -4.15
N TRP A 87 -29.44 16.66 -4.83
CA TRP A 87 -29.08 15.24 -4.82
C TRP A 87 -28.33 14.85 -3.55
N SER A 88 -28.67 13.68 -3.00
CA SER A 88 -27.92 13.08 -1.91
C SER A 88 -26.58 12.52 -2.40
N LEU A 89 -25.51 12.77 -1.67
CA LEU A 89 -24.18 12.20 -1.92
C LEU A 89 -23.82 11.16 -0.87
N ARG A 90 -23.09 10.12 -1.30
CA ARG A 90 -22.53 9.09 -0.43
C ARG A 90 -21.04 8.96 -0.71
N GLN A 91 -20.24 8.87 0.34
CA GLN A 91 -18.79 8.69 0.25
C GLN A 91 -18.43 7.32 0.85
N LEU A 92 -17.51 6.62 0.19
CA LEU A 92 -16.91 5.39 0.68
C LEU A 92 -15.41 5.64 0.90
N ASP A 93 -14.88 5.17 2.03
CA ASP A 93 -13.45 5.16 2.32
C ASP A 93 -13.02 3.70 2.48
N VAL A 94 -12.15 3.23 1.59
CA VAL A 94 -11.68 1.84 1.58
C VAL A 94 -10.44 1.73 2.44
N ASN A 95 -10.57 1.02 3.56
CA ASN A 95 -9.44 0.72 4.42
C ASN A 95 -8.41 -0.15 3.69
N ASN A 96 -7.14 0.25 3.77
CA ASN A 96 -6.01 -0.49 3.22
C ASN A 96 -6.15 -0.81 1.71
N ALA A 97 -6.69 0.12 0.93
CA ALA A 97 -6.93 -0.04 -0.50
C ALA A 97 -5.78 -0.71 -1.28
N PHE A 98 -4.52 -0.37 -1.02
CA PHE A 98 -3.39 -0.99 -1.72
C PHE A 98 -3.25 -2.49 -1.44
N LEU A 99 -3.58 -2.96 -0.23
CA LEU A 99 -3.50 -4.39 0.09
C LEU A 99 -4.52 -5.24 -0.67
N GLN A 100 -5.52 -4.60 -1.29
CA GLN A 100 -6.47 -5.31 -2.13
C GLN A 100 -5.93 -5.55 -3.54
N GLY A 101 -5.10 -4.64 -4.05
CA GLY A 101 -4.53 -4.74 -5.40
C GLY A 101 -3.50 -5.86 -5.51
N HIS A 102 -3.71 -6.78 -6.43
CA HIS A 102 -2.71 -7.80 -6.77
C HIS A 102 -1.56 -7.20 -7.59
N LEU A 103 -0.37 -7.79 -7.44
CA LEU A 103 0.80 -7.44 -8.26
C LEU A 103 0.90 -8.40 -9.45
N ASP A 104 1.06 -7.83 -10.65
CA ASP A 104 1.35 -8.60 -11.86
C ASP A 104 2.84 -9.00 -11.92
N GLU A 105 3.72 -8.15 -11.38
CA GLU A 105 5.17 -8.40 -11.33
C GLU A 105 5.60 -9.07 -10.02
N SER A 106 6.63 -9.92 -10.10
CA SER A 106 7.27 -10.52 -8.92
C SER A 106 8.13 -9.49 -8.19
N VAL A 107 7.67 -9.07 -7.01
CA VAL A 107 8.42 -8.14 -6.15
C VAL A 107 8.85 -8.86 -4.87
N PHE A 108 10.16 -8.84 -4.61
CA PHE A 108 10.73 -9.39 -3.38
C PHE A 108 11.08 -8.27 -2.42
N MET A 109 10.69 -8.41 -1.17
CA MET A 109 10.91 -7.42 -0.13
C MET A 109 11.62 -8.05 1.07
N ALA A 110 12.57 -7.33 1.66
CA ALA A 110 13.15 -7.73 2.94
C ALA A 110 12.06 -7.83 4.02
N GLN A 111 12.23 -8.78 4.94
CA GLN A 111 11.30 -8.95 6.06
C GLN A 111 11.17 -7.66 6.88
N PRO A 112 9.98 -7.34 7.42
CA PRO A 112 9.76 -6.10 8.15
C PRO A 112 10.65 -6.02 9.39
N PRO A 113 11.34 -4.89 9.64
CA PRO A 113 12.14 -4.72 10.85
C PRO A 113 11.30 -4.95 12.11
N GLY A 114 11.78 -5.81 13.02
CA GLY A 114 11.06 -6.19 14.24
C GLY A 114 10.04 -7.32 14.06
N PHE A 115 9.86 -7.85 12.85
CA PHE A 115 9.00 -9.00 12.54
C PHE A 115 9.71 -10.00 11.60
N VAL A 116 11.02 -10.16 11.79
CA VAL A 116 11.81 -11.17 11.07
C VAL A 116 11.53 -12.53 11.71
N ASP A 117 11.23 -13.53 10.87
CA ASP A 117 11.05 -14.90 11.33
C ASP A 117 12.40 -15.49 11.80
N PRO A 118 12.51 -15.91 13.08
CA PRO A 118 13.76 -16.44 13.62
C PRO A 118 14.14 -17.82 13.04
N ALA A 119 13.19 -18.59 12.53
CA ALA A 119 13.47 -19.88 11.90
C ALA A 119 14.07 -19.71 10.50
N VAL A 120 13.70 -18.63 9.81
CA VAL A 120 14.13 -18.34 8.43
C VAL A 120 14.58 -16.89 8.25
N PRO A 121 15.64 -16.44 8.94
CA PRO A 121 16.01 -15.03 9.00
C PRO A 121 16.52 -14.46 7.67
N LEU A 122 16.96 -15.33 6.75
CA LEU A 122 17.45 -14.95 5.42
C LEU A 122 16.38 -15.03 4.33
N HIS A 123 15.15 -15.45 4.67
CA HIS A 123 14.05 -15.44 3.70
C HIS A 123 13.59 -14.02 3.41
N VAL A 124 12.95 -13.84 2.26
CA VAL A 124 12.36 -12.60 1.80
C VAL A 124 10.86 -12.78 1.60
N CYS A 125 10.12 -11.67 1.68
CA CYS A 125 8.70 -11.61 1.37
C CYS A 125 8.53 -11.52 -0.15
N HIS A 126 8.00 -12.56 -0.79
CA HIS A 126 7.49 -12.48 -2.15
C HIS A 126 6.09 -11.87 -2.12
N LEU A 127 5.96 -10.61 -2.55
CA LEU A 127 4.72 -9.85 -2.44
C LEU A 127 3.69 -10.35 -3.47
N LYS A 128 2.52 -10.76 -2.97
CA LYS A 128 1.32 -11.07 -3.77
C LYS A 128 0.42 -9.84 -3.95
N LYS A 129 0.41 -8.97 -2.93
CA LYS A 129 -0.39 -7.75 -2.88
C LYS A 129 0.48 -6.51 -2.87
N ALA A 130 -0.04 -5.43 -3.42
CA ALA A 130 0.62 -4.14 -3.38
C ALA A 130 0.65 -3.58 -1.95
N ILE A 131 1.76 -2.94 -1.59
CA ILE A 131 1.89 -2.22 -0.32
C ILE A 131 2.30 -0.77 -0.54
N TYR A 132 2.16 0.05 0.50
CA TYR A 132 2.63 1.43 0.46
C TYR A 132 4.09 1.52 0.02
N GLY A 133 4.39 2.49 -0.82
CA GLY A 133 5.75 2.79 -1.25
C GLY A 133 6.23 2.02 -2.47
N LEU A 134 5.52 0.98 -2.93
CA LEU A 134 5.77 0.41 -4.26
C LEU A 134 5.35 1.42 -5.33
N LYS A 135 6.12 1.47 -6.43
CA LYS A 135 5.88 2.42 -7.53
C LYS A 135 4.57 2.14 -8.28
N GLN A 136 4.21 0.87 -8.43
CA GLN A 136 3.01 0.42 -9.12
C GLN A 136 1.79 0.23 -8.21
N ALA A 137 1.90 0.45 -6.90
CA ALA A 137 0.78 0.22 -5.96
C ALA A 137 -0.52 0.97 -6.32
N PRO A 138 -0.50 2.24 -6.75
CA PRO A 138 -1.72 2.92 -7.18
C PRO A 138 -2.37 2.25 -8.39
N ARG A 139 -1.57 1.77 -9.34
CA ARG A 139 -2.04 1.07 -10.54
C ARG A 139 -2.65 -0.28 -10.20
N ALA A 140 -2.00 -1.07 -9.35
CA ALA A 140 -2.51 -2.35 -8.86
C ALA A 140 -3.90 -2.18 -8.25
N TRP A 141 -4.09 -1.14 -7.42
CA TRP A 141 -5.41 -0.84 -6.86
C TRP A 141 -6.44 -0.41 -7.92
N TYR A 142 -6.04 0.42 -8.88
CA TYR A 142 -6.93 0.82 -9.97
C TYR A 142 -7.41 -0.37 -10.80
N ASN A 143 -6.52 -1.32 -11.10
CA ASN A 143 -6.85 -2.52 -11.85
C ASN A 143 -7.82 -3.43 -11.08
N GLU A 144 -7.67 -3.56 -9.77
CA GLU A 144 -8.57 -4.37 -8.92
C GLU A 144 -10.01 -3.82 -8.88
N LEU A 145 -10.16 -2.49 -9.02
CA LEU A 145 -11.47 -1.84 -9.04
C LEU A 145 -12.18 -1.89 -10.39
N ARG A 146 -11.50 -2.31 -11.45
CA ARG A 146 -12.00 -2.28 -12.83
C ARG A 146 -12.74 -3.56 -13.19
#